data_AF-A0A9D8GGT9-F1
#
_entry.id   AF-A0A9D8GGT9-F1
#
_cell.length_a   1.000
_cell.length_b   1.000
_cell.length_c   1.000
_cell.angle_alpha   90.00
_cell.angle_beta   90.00
_cell.angle_gamma   90.00
#
_symmetry.space_group_name_H-M   'P 1'
#
loop_
_entity.id
_entity.type
_entity.pdbx_description
1 polymer ?
#
loop_
_entity_poly.entity_id
_entity_poly.type
_entity_poly.pdbx_seq_one_letter_code
_entity_poly.pdbx_strand_id
1 'polypeptide(L)'
;MRALTVRDFLRCMAALAVGGLASPARAGHGDTEVPPSMRRFAGKVMALGAPDAKGDVYTFKATAQEEAVPPLIALRKADAIAKAEFVVAEVKSWRVTFLTGELLGAAYHVADNTANEVTVVDLYKHGPLNGLKVGDLFFVEEIYFQGRD
;
A
#
# COMPACT_ATOMS: atom_id res chain seq x y z
N MET A 1 33.25 -59.76 -16.03
CA MET A 1 33.73 -59.42 -17.39
C MET A 1 32.87 -60.14 -18.43
N ARG A 2 32.73 -59.53 -19.62
CA ARG A 2 31.81 -59.79 -20.76
C ARG A 2 30.54 -58.93 -20.67
N ALA A 3 30.50 -57.70 -21.20
CA ALA A 3 30.70 -57.14 -22.57
C ALA A 3 29.36 -56.95 -23.32
N LEU A 4 29.07 -55.69 -23.65
CA LEU A 4 27.94 -55.20 -24.45
C LEU A 4 28.03 -55.65 -25.92
N THR A 5 26.86 -55.80 -26.56
CA THR A 5 26.60 -55.49 -27.98
C THR A 5 25.14 -54.99 -28.05
N VAL A 6 24.79 -53.75 -28.40
CA VAL A 6 24.90 -52.99 -29.67
C VAL A 6 24.13 -53.65 -30.82
N ARG A 7 23.04 -52.97 -31.22
CA ARG A 7 22.22 -53.14 -32.45
C ARG A 7 21.14 -54.23 -32.39
N ASP A 8 19.93 -53.82 -32.01
CA ASP A 8 18.80 -54.00 -32.92
C ASP A 8 18.12 -52.66 -33.16
N PHE A 9 18.31 -52.24 -34.40
CA PHE A 9 18.05 -50.94 -34.95
C PHE A 9 16.73 -51.07 -35.72
N LEU A 10 15.81 -50.13 -35.47
CA LEU A 10 14.83 -49.65 -36.44
C LEU A 10 13.63 -50.57 -36.80
N ARG A 11 12.42 -50.15 -36.37
CA ARG A 11 11.38 -49.57 -37.26
C ARG A 11 10.01 -49.59 -36.56
N CYS A 12 9.43 -48.42 -36.37
CA CYS A 12 8.02 -48.12 -36.65
C CYS A 12 7.84 -46.60 -36.62
N MET A 13 8.13 -45.97 -37.76
CA MET A 13 7.66 -44.64 -38.09
C MET A 13 6.25 -44.77 -38.66
N ALA A 14 5.33 -43.94 -38.14
CA ALA A 14 4.18 -43.31 -38.81
C ALA A 14 2.89 -43.40 -37.98
N ALA A 15 2.63 -42.35 -37.22
CA ALA A 15 1.26 -41.89 -36.98
C ALA A 15 1.31 -40.37 -36.78
N LEU A 16 1.19 -39.65 -37.90
CA LEU A 16 0.90 -38.23 -37.93
C LEU A 16 -0.60 -38.08 -37.62
N ALA A 17 -0.94 -37.68 -36.39
CA ALA A 17 -2.28 -37.24 -36.05
C ALA A 17 -2.20 -35.79 -35.59
N VAL A 18 -2.52 -34.91 -36.52
CA VAL A 18 -2.87 -33.51 -36.29
C VAL A 18 -4.08 -33.47 -35.37
N GLY A 19 -4.02 -32.76 -34.25
CA GLY A 19 -5.21 -32.49 -33.47
C GLY A 19 -4.93 -32.01 -32.05
N GLY A 20 -5.03 -30.69 -31.85
CA GLY A 20 -5.16 -30.09 -30.53
C GLY A 20 -3.84 -29.63 -29.94
N LEU A 21 -3.55 -28.34 -30.13
CA LEU A 21 -2.75 -27.59 -29.16
C LEU A 21 -3.42 -27.78 -27.80
N ALA A 22 -2.89 -28.69 -26.98
CA ALA A 22 -3.09 -28.61 -25.55
C ALA A 22 -2.42 -27.30 -25.14
N SER A 23 -3.20 -26.22 -25.13
CA SER A 23 -2.82 -25.02 -24.40
C SER A 23 -2.40 -25.50 -23.01
N PRO A 24 -1.20 -25.16 -22.51
CA PRO A 24 -0.98 -25.27 -21.09
C PRO A 24 -2.13 -24.49 -20.46
N ALA A 25 -2.96 -25.18 -19.69
CA ALA A 25 -3.90 -24.52 -18.80
C ALA A 25 -3.03 -23.65 -17.91
N ARG A 26 -2.92 -22.38 -18.30
CA ARG A 26 -2.39 -21.33 -17.47
C ARG A 26 -3.36 -21.34 -16.30
N ALA A 27 -2.95 -21.93 -15.18
CA ALA A 27 -3.53 -21.63 -13.90
C ALA A 27 -3.21 -20.16 -13.62
N GLY A 28 -3.83 -19.28 -14.38
CA GLY A 28 -3.97 -17.89 -14.01
C GLY A 28 -4.83 -17.94 -12.76
N HIS A 29 -4.28 -17.50 -11.63
CA HIS A 29 -5.09 -16.67 -10.76
C HIS A 29 -5.83 -15.73 -11.70
N GLY A 30 -7.14 -15.93 -11.86
CA GLY A 30 -7.92 -15.06 -12.72
C GLY A 30 -7.55 -13.64 -12.32
N ASP A 31 -7.17 -12.84 -13.30
CA ASP A 31 -7.09 -11.38 -13.18
C ASP A 31 -8.50 -10.91 -12.84
N THR A 32 -8.94 -11.21 -11.63
CA THR A 32 -9.97 -10.45 -10.95
C THR A 32 -9.22 -9.17 -10.68
N GLU A 33 -9.33 -8.23 -11.61
CA GLU A 33 -9.15 -6.83 -11.31
C GLU A 33 -10.23 -6.51 -10.28
N VAL A 34 -9.94 -6.87 -9.03
CA VAL A 34 -10.68 -6.41 -7.86
C VAL A 34 -10.35 -4.93 -7.87
N PRO A 35 -11.31 -4.05 -8.18
CA PRO A 35 -11.10 -2.63 -7.98
C PRO A 35 -10.65 -2.51 -6.52
N PRO A 36 -9.54 -1.84 -6.20
CA PRO A 36 -9.20 -1.61 -4.81
C PRO A 36 -10.40 -0.87 -4.24
N SER A 37 -11.26 -1.56 -3.48
CA SER A 37 -12.55 -1.02 -3.09
C SER A 37 -12.39 0.11 -2.06
N MET A 38 -11.16 0.56 -1.83
CA MET A 38 -10.74 1.48 -0.81
C MET A 38 -9.54 2.25 -1.34
N ARG A 39 -9.69 3.57 -1.48
CA ARG A 39 -8.61 4.45 -1.88
C ARG A 39 -7.60 4.58 -0.75
N ARG A 40 -6.32 4.68 -1.12
CA ARG A 40 -5.21 4.82 -0.18
C ARG A 40 -4.17 5.78 -0.73
N PHE A 41 -3.62 6.59 0.15
CA PHE A 41 -2.43 7.38 -0.10
C PHE A 41 -1.36 6.96 0.88
N ALA A 42 -0.12 6.86 0.42
CA ALA A 42 1.02 6.79 1.33
C ALA A 42 1.78 8.10 1.28
N GLY A 43 2.40 8.46 2.40
CA GLY A 43 3.02 9.75 2.54
C GLY A 43 4.13 9.79 3.57
N LYS A 44 4.72 10.97 3.67
CA LYS A 44 5.81 11.29 4.60
C LYS A 44 5.50 12.58 5.33
N VAL A 45 5.79 12.59 6.63
CA VAL A 45 5.68 13.79 7.46
C VAL A 45 6.79 14.77 7.09
N MET A 46 6.41 16.00 6.75
CA MET A 46 7.33 17.07 6.36
C MET A 46 7.54 18.10 7.46
N ALA A 47 6.51 18.34 8.28
CA ALA A 47 6.57 19.22 9.44
C ALA A 47 5.45 18.86 10.41
N LEU A 48 5.56 19.31 11.66
CA LEU A 48 4.47 19.25 12.63
C LEU A 48 3.74 20.60 12.66
N GLY A 49 2.46 20.55 12.96
CA GLY A 49 1.67 21.73 13.29
C GLY A 49 2.07 22.32 14.63
N ALA A 50 1.50 23.47 14.97
CA ALA A 50 1.70 24.06 16.28
C ALA A 50 1.05 23.17 17.37
N PRO A 51 1.69 23.02 18.54
CA PRO A 51 1.04 22.40 19.67
C PRO A 51 -0.12 23.28 20.16
N ASP A 52 -1.09 22.65 20.82
CA ASP A 52 -2.16 23.34 21.52
C ASP A 52 -1.66 23.99 22.83
N ALA A 53 -2.57 24.57 23.61
CA ALA A 53 -2.25 25.22 24.89
C ALA A 53 -1.66 24.27 25.96
N LYS A 54 -1.79 22.94 25.79
CA LYS A 54 -1.23 21.92 26.66
C LYS A 54 0.12 21.40 26.18
N GLY A 55 0.56 21.81 24.99
CA GLY A 55 1.77 21.29 24.35
C GLY A 55 1.51 20.09 23.43
N ASP A 56 0.24 19.75 23.16
CA ASP A 56 -0.12 18.56 22.38
C ASP A 56 -0.24 18.87 20.89
N VAL A 57 0.33 18.00 20.05
CA VAL A 57 0.29 18.13 18.58
C VAL A 57 -0.83 17.26 17.99
N TYR A 58 -1.64 17.82 17.10
CA TYR A 58 -2.72 17.10 16.39
C TYR A 58 -2.73 17.32 14.87
N THR A 59 -1.74 18.05 14.37
CA THR A 59 -1.66 18.44 12.97
C THR A 59 -0.26 18.18 12.45
N PHE A 60 -0.13 17.73 11.21
CA PHE A 60 1.15 17.57 10.55
C PHE A 60 1.05 17.94 9.08
N LYS A 61 2.15 18.42 8.52
CA LYS A 61 2.29 18.66 7.08
C LYS A 61 2.86 17.43 6.41
N ALA A 62 2.41 17.15 5.20
CA ALA A 62 2.78 15.94 4.48
C ALA A 62 2.97 16.17 2.98
N THR A 63 3.73 15.26 2.38
CA THR A 63 3.57 14.90 0.97
C THR A 63 2.94 13.53 0.90
N ALA A 64 2.05 13.31 -0.07
CA ALA A 64 1.41 12.03 -0.27
C ALA A 64 1.28 11.74 -1.76
N GLN A 65 1.17 10.47 -2.11
CA GLN A 65 0.88 10.03 -3.47
C GLN A 65 -0.28 9.05 -3.40
N GLU A 66 -1.25 9.19 -4.32
CA GLU A 66 -2.29 8.18 -4.48
C GLU A 66 -1.61 6.88 -4.92
N GLU A 67 -1.70 5.86 -4.07
CA GLU A 67 -0.97 4.63 -4.26
C GLU A 67 -1.88 3.51 -4.78
N ALA A 68 -1.48 2.91 -5.91
CA ALA A 68 -1.61 1.48 -6.14
C ALA A 68 -0.35 0.78 -5.57
N VAL A 69 -0.16 0.86 -4.24
CA VAL A 69 0.93 0.30 -3.43
C VAL A 69 2.36 0.29 -4.04
N PRO A 70 3.11 1.40 -4.03
CA PRO A 70 4.57 1.35 -3.97
C PRO A 70 5.09 0.50 -2.79
N PRO A 71 6.18 -0.27 -2.99
CA PRO A 71 6.83 -0.94 -1.88
C PRO A 71 7.30 0.10 -0.86
N LEU A 72 7.18 -0.17 0.45
CA LEU A 72 7.72 0.69 1.53
C LEU A 72 9.18 1.14 1.28
N ILE A 73 9.93 0.34 0.52
CA ILE A 73 11.30 0.64 0.05
C ILE A 73 11.36 1.89 -0.84
N ALA A 74 10.34 2.14 -1.68
CA ALA A 74 10.21 3.34 -2.49
C ALA A 74 9.94 4.56 -1.61
N LEU A 75 8.98 4.50 -0.67
CA LEU A 75 8.66 5.61 0.25
C LEU A 75 9.84 6.02 1.15
N ARG A 76 10.71 5.07 1.50
CA ARG A 76 11.93 5.36 2.28
C ARG A 76 12.92 6.23 1.52
N LYS A 77 12.98 6.15 0.18
CA LYS A 77 13.78 7.06 -0.63
C LYS A 77 13.06 8.41 -0.63
N ALA A 78 13.60 9.39 0.08
CA ALA A 78 12.97 10.69 0.32
C ALA A 78 12.55 11.43 -0.96
N ASP A 79 13.16 11.09 -2.11
CA ASP A 79 12.90 11.73 -3.41
C ASP A 79 11.83 11.01 -4.25
N ALA A 80 11.32 9.85 -3.81
CA ALA A 80 10.45 9.01 -4.63
C ALA A 80 8.95 9.29 -4.48
N ILE A 81 8.52 9.96 -3.40
CA ILE A 81 7.16 10.48 -3.32
C ILE A 81 7.17 11.76 -4.13
N ALA A 82 6.77 11.67 -5.40
CA ALA A 82 6.45 12.85 -6.19
C ALA A 82 5.52 13.71 -5.33
N LYS A 83 5.87 14.99 -5.16
CA LYS A 83 5.15 15.93 -4.29
C LYS A 83 3.71 16.08 -4.79
N ALA A 84 2.84 15.16 -4.40
CA ALA A 84 1.42 15.24 -4.65
C ALA A 84 0.79 15.87 -3.40
N GLU A 85 -0.06 16.84 -3.70
CA GLU A 85 -0.90 17.53 -2.73
C GLU A 85 -2.22 16.78 -2.65
N PHE A 86 -2.79 16.67 -1.46
CA PHE A 86 -4.15 16.19 -1.31
C PHE A 86 -5.11 17.15 -2.00
N VAL A 87 -6.24 16.66 -2.48
CA VAL A 87 -7.37 17.56 -2.70
C VAL A 87 -7.89 18.02 -1.33
N VAL A 88 -8.23 19.30 -1.20
CA VAL A 88 -8.74 19.86 0.06
C VAL A 88 -9.97 19.09 0.52
N ALA A 89 -9.99 18.70 1.80
CA ALA A 89 -11.02 17.88 2.44
C ALA A 89 -11.23 16.46 1.85
N GLU A 90 -10.39 16.02 0.92
CA GLU A 90 -10.51 14.70 0.27
C GLU A 90 -10.39 13.54 1.26
N VAL A 91 -9.42 13.62 2.17
CA VAL A 91 -9.15 12.56 3.14
C VAL A 91 -9.82 12.83 4.48
N LYS A 92 -10.77 13.78 4.54
CA LYS A 92 -11.59 14.00 5.72
C LYS A 92 -12.40 12.74 6.03
N SER A 93 -12.45 12.40 7.30
CA SER A 93 -13.08 11.18 7.82
C SER A 93 -12.41 9.86 7.43
N TRP A 94 -11.20 9.91 6.85
CA TRP A 94 -10.40 8.72 6.56
C TRP A 94 -9.59 8.31 7.79
N ARG A 95 -8.95 7.14 7.72
CA ARG A 95 -8.02 6.67 8.76
C ARG A 95 -6.58 6.93 8.30
N VAL A 96 -5.78 7.59 9.13
CA VAL A 96 -4.32 7.62 8.97
C VAL A 96 -3.67 6.61 9.90
N THR A 97 -2.66 5.88 9.43
CA THR A 97 -1.85 4.96 10.24
C THR A 97 -0.38 5.23 9.99
N PHE A 98 0.40 5.37 11.08
CA PHE A 98 1.83 5.59 10.99
C PHE A 98 2.59 4.27 10.85
N LEU A 99 3.59 4.26 9.96
CA LEU A 99 4.32 3.07 9.51
C LEU A 99 5.77 3.04 9.98
N THR A 100 6.23 4.10 10.63
CA THR A 100 7.56 4.23 11.24
C THR A 100 7.49 5.12 12.48
N GLY A 101 8.62 5.26 13.17
CA GLY A 101 8.76 6.18 14.28
C GLY A 101 8.17 5.64 15.58
N GLU A 102 8.01 6.54 16.55
CA GLU A 102 7.47 6.20 17.88
C GLU A 102 5.97 5.89 17.85
N LEU A 103 5.27 6.40 16.83
CA LEU A 103 3.84 6.15 16.62
C LEU A 103 3.58 4.97 15.67
N LEU A 104 4.56 4.09 15.42
CA LEU A 104 4.39 2.92 14.57
C LEU A 104 3.12 2.11 14.95
N GLY A 105 2.22 1.94 14.01
CA GLY A 105 0.96 1.20 14.17
C GLY A 105 -0.16 2.00 14.86
N ALA A 106 0.11 3.21 15.34
CA ALA A 106 -0.93 4.10 15.84
C ALA A 106 -1.79 4.59 14.68
N ALA A 107 -3.10 4.56 14.87
CA ALA A 107 -4.07 4.98 13.89
C ALA A 107 -4.91 6.14 14.41
N TYR A 108 -5.26 7.08 13.54
CA TYR A 108 -6.06 8.24 13.87
C TYR A 108 -7.13 8.48 12.83
N HIS A 109 -8.15 9.21 13.22
CA HIS A 109 -9.18 9.66 12.29
C HIS A 109 -8.81 11.05 11.77
N VAL A 110 -8.94 11.28 10.46
CA VAL A 110 -8.67 12.59 9.88
C VAL A 110 -9.86 13.51 10.12
N ALA A 111 -9.64 14.54 10.93
CA ALA A 111 -10.65 15.55 11.24
C ALA A 111 -10.85 16.52 10.08
N ASP A 112 -9.74 16.94 9.46
CA ASP A 112 -9.70 17.84 8.33
C ASP A 112 -8.38 17.73 7.56
N ASN A 113 -8.36 18.17 6.30
CA ASN A 113 -7.13 18.29 5.53
C ASN A 113 -7.15 19.45 4.53
N THR A 114 -5.99 20.09 4.36
CA THR A 114 -5.71 20.99 3.25
C THR A 114 -4.92 20.24 2.17
N ALA A 115 -4.34 20.96 1.22
CA ALA A 115 -3.47 20.40 0.19
C ALA A 115 -2.22 19.69 0.74
N ASN A 116 -1.72 20.12 1.90
CA ASN A 116 -0.45 19.62 2.44
C ASN A 116 -0.45 19.46 3.97
N GLU A 117 -1.60 19.60 4.61
CA GLU A 117 -1.73 19.52 6.06
C GLU A 117 -2.90 18.62 6.43
N VAL A 118 -2.68 17.77 7.43
CA VAL A 118 -3.67 16.82 7.95
C VAL A 118 -3.83 17.08 9.44
N THR A 119 -5.07 17.30 9.87
CA THR A 119 -5.44 17.42 11.28
C THR A 119 -6.18 16.16 11.68
N VAL A 120 -5.82 15.58 12.82
CA VAL A 120 -6.38 14.31 13.30
C VAL A 120 -7.18 14.48 14.58
N VAL A 121 -8.09 13.55 14.82
CA VAL A 121 -8.67 13.29 16.13
C VAL A 121 -8.38 11.84 16.55
N ASP A 122 -8.12 11.66 17.84
CA ASP A 122 -7.87 10.36 18.41
C ASP A 122 -9.17 9.64 18.79
N LEU A 123 -9.69 8.84 17.87
CA LEU A 123 -10.82 7.94 18.15
C LEU A 123 -10.37 6.56 18.67
N TYR A 124 -9.06 6.29 18.67
CA TYR A 124 -8.49 4.97 18.94
C TYR A 124 -7.69 4.91 20.24
N LYS A 125 -7.66 6.01 21.01
CA LYS A 125 -7.02 6.15 22.34
C LYS A 125 -5.49 6.06 22.30
N HIS A 126 -4.86 6.58 21.25
CA HIS A 126 -3.41 6.70 21.17
C HIS A 126 -2.86 8.00 21.77
N GLY A 127 -3.71 8.96 22.11
CA GLY A 127 -3.31 10.28 22.61
C GLY A 127 -2.88 11.24 21.48
N PRO A 128 -2.20 12.35 21.80
CA PRO A 128 -1.71 13.29 20.80
C PRO A 128 -0.64 12.69 19.88
N LEU A 129 -0.29 13.39 18.81
CA LEU A 129 0.82 13.04 17.91
C LEU A 129 2.21 13.30 18.52
N ASN A 130 2.30 13.41 19.85
CA ASN A 130 3.55 13.63 20.55
C ASN A 130 4.44 12.39 20.34
N GLY A 131 5.61 12.57 19.70
CA GLY A 131 6.49 11.48 19.26
C GLY A 131 6.57 11.31 17.75
N LEU A 132 5.65 11.92 16.99
CA LEU A 132 5.74 12.00 15.54
C LEU A 132 6.95 12.85 15.12
N LYS A 133 7.72 12.41 14.13
CA LYS A 133 8.90 13.13 13.64
C LYS A 133 8.82 13.39 12.15
N VAL A 134 9.49 14.46 11.71
CA VAL A 134 9.73 14.71 10.29
C VAL A 134 10.44 13.50 9.69
N GLY A 135 9.90 13.01 8.58
CA GLY A 135 10.38 11.83 7.88
C GLY A 135 9.66 10.54 8.22
N ASP A 136 8.79 10.53 9.25
CA ASP A 136 7.95 9.37 9.53
C ASP A 136 6.99 9.10 8.36
N LEU A 137 6.78 7.81 8.08
CA LEU A 137 5.92 7.35 7.00
C LEU A 137 4.53 7.06 7.54
N PHE A 138 3.53 7.29 6.71
CA PHE A 138 2.14 6.97 7.02
C PHE A 138 1.43 6.47 5.76
N PHE A 139 0.30 5.80 5.96
CA PHE A 139 -0.75 5.74 4.93
C PHE A 139 -2.02 6.41 5.47
N VAL A 140 -2.83 6.94 4.57
CA VAL A 140 -4.21 7.34 4.84
C VAL A 140 -5.13 6.56 3.92
N GLU A 141 -6.15 5.94 4.48
CA GLU A 141 -7.06 5.05 3.78
C GLU A 141 -8.52 5.42 4.03
N GLU A 142 -9.30 5.34 2.98
CA GLU A 142 -10.75 5.50 3.05
C GLU A 142 -11.33 4.43 3.98
N ILE A 143 -12.27 4.79 4.85
CA ILE A 143 -12.93 3.83 5.73
C ILE A 143 -14.43 3.90 5.53
N TYR A 144 -15.06 2.74 5.36
CA TYR A 144 -16.52 2.64 5.42
C TYR A 144 -16.91 2.46 6.88
N PHE A 145 -17.53 3.49 7.47
CA PHE A 145 -18.29 3.28 8.69
C PHE A 145 -19.54 2.48 8.31
N GLN A 146 -19.56 1.19 8.63
CA GLN A 146 -20.84 0.49 8.76
C GLN A 146 -21.52 1.03 10.01
N GLY A 147 -22.35 2.05 9.83
CA GLY A 147 -23.31 2.47 10.84
C GLY A 147 -24.26 1.31 11.11
N ARG A 148 -24.40 0.91 12.38
CA ARG A 148 -25.65 0.31 12.84
C ARG A 148 -26.64 1.46 12.97
N ASP A 149 -27.70 1.38 12.19
CA ASP A 149 -28.95 2.11 12.45
C ASP A 149 -29.57 1.69 13.80
#